data_AF-A0A3B9KYB0-F1
#
_entry.id   AF-A0A3B9KYB0-F1
#
_cell.length_a   1.000
_cell.length_b   1.000
_cell.length_c   1.000
_cell.angle_alpha   90.00
_cell.angle_beta   90.00
_cell.angle_gamma   90.00
#
_symmetry.space_group_name_H-M   'P 1'
#
loop_
_entity.id
_entity.type
_entity.pdbx_description
1 polymer ?
#
loop_
_entity_poly.entity_id
_entity_poly.type
_entity_poly.pdbx_seq_one_letter_code
_entity_poly.pdbx_strand_id
1 'polypeptide(L)'
;YLQARRKQKIEIEFDETAEIIPFERTQSDEVGDQMDLNRALEKLSEAQRVCVVLCVASGLSHREAAEATGWPLGTIKSHVTRGVAALRKHLESSHVA
;
A
#
# COMPACT_ATOMS: atom_id res chain seq x y z
N TYR A 1 8.40 -45.11 -4.84
CA TYR A 1 7.36 -44.11 -4.58
C TYR A 1 8.01 -42.80 -4.18
N LEU A 2 8.25 -41.88 -5.12
CA LEU A 2 8.16 -40.41 -4.99
C LEU A 2 8.83 -39.75 -6.22
N GLN A 3 8.34 -38.57 -6.58
CA GLN A 3 8.89 -37.60 -7.53
C GLN A 3 8.57 -37.80 -9.02
N ALA A 4 7.49 -37.16 -9.46
CA ALA A 4 7.51 -36.28 -10.63
C ALA A 4 6.15 -35.59 -10.79
N ARG A 5 5.83 -34.62 -9.90
CA ARG A 5 4.84 -33.58 -10.21
C ARG A 5 5.48 -32.72 -11.30
N ARG A 6 5.29 -33.18 -12.54
CA ARG A 6 5.68 -32.52 -13.78
C ARG A 6 5.22 -31.07 -13.73
N LYS A 7 6.20 -30.16 -13.62
CA LYS A 7 6.08 -28.74 -13.91
C LYS A 7 5.23 -28.56 -15.17
N GLN A 8 3.95 -28.22 -15.01
CA GLN A 8 3.17 -27.65 -16.10
C GLN A 8 3.73 -26.25 -16.31
N LYS A 9 4.70 -26.19 -17.23
CA LYS A 9 5.15 -24.97 -17.87
C LYS A 9 3.94 -24.46 -18.65
N ILE A 10 3.27 -23.44 -18.13
CA ILE A 10 2.22 -22.73 -18.86
C ILE A 10 2.96 -21.93 -19.93
N GLU A 11 2.96 -22.43 -21.16
CA GLU A 11 3.33 -21.63 -22.33
C GLU A 11 2.14 -20.76 -22.67
N ILE A 12 2.24 -19.47 -22.38
CA ILE A 12 1.26 -18.48 -22.79
C ILE A 12 1.58 -18.13 -24.24
N GLU A 13 0.79 -18.69 -25.15
CA GLU A 13 0.79 -18.34 -26.57
C GLU A 13 0.08 -16.97 -26.71
N PHE A 14 0.83 -15.94 -27.08
CA PHE A 14 0.29 -14.60 -27.29
C PHE A 14 -0.39 -14.55 -28.67
N ASP A 15 -1.72 -14.73 -28.68
CA ASP A 15 -2.56 -14.50 -29.85
C ASP A 15 -2.69 -12.98 -30.10
N GLU A 16 -2.33 -12.50 -31.29
CA GLU A 16 -2.42 -11.08 -31.69
C GLU A 16 -3.87 -10.57 -31.74
N THR A 17 -4.87 -11.46 -31.66
CA THR A 17 -6.28 -11.12 -31.53
C THR A 17 -6.81 -11.13 -30.10
N ALA A 18 -5.93 -11.31 -29.10
CA ALA A 18 -6.31 -11.23 -27.70
C ALA A 18 -6.90 -9.85 -27.38
N GLU A 19 -8.22 -9.80 -27.23
CA GLU A 19 -8.92 -8.64 -26.70
C GLU A 19 -8.28 -8.29 -25.35
N ILE A 20 -7.89 -7.03 -25.18
CA ILE A 20 -7.46 -6.51 -23.88
C ILE A 20 -8.67 -6.65 -22.95
N ILE A 21 -8.69 -7.71 -22.14
CA ILE A 21 -9.70 -7.87 -21.10
C ILE A 21 -9.49 -6.71 -20.13
N PRO A 22 -10.43 -5.76 -20.00
CA PRO A 22 -10.30 -4.70 -19.02
C PRO A 22 -10.21 -5.35 -17.65
N PHE A 23 -9.16 -5.02 -16.89
CA PHE A 23 -9.10 -5.41 -15.48
C PHE A 23 -10.14 -4.58 -14.73
N GLU A 24 -11.39 -5.03 -14.73
CA GLU A 24 -12.43 -4.44 -13.91
C GLU A 24 -12.13 -4.75 -12.45
N ARG A 25 -11.80 -3.69 -11.70
CA ARG A 25 -11.62 -3.77 -10.25
C ARG A 25 -12.95 -4.21 -9.63
N THR A 26 -12.96 -5.36 -8.99
CA THR A 26 -14.15 -5.87 -8.31
C THR A 26 -14.28 -5.25 -6.92
N GLN A 27 -15.50 -5.26 -6.36
CA GLN A 27 -15.73 -4.84 -4.97
C GLN A 27 -14.87 -5.65 -3.97
N SER A 28 -14.59 -6.93 -4.28
CA SER A 28 -13.66 -7.76 -3.48
C SER A 28 -12.23 -7.22 -3.49
N ASP A 29 -11.75 -6.70 -4.63
CA ASP A 29 -10.41 -6.12 -4.74
C ASP A 29 -10.31 -4.82 -3.92
N GLU A 30 -11.35 -3.99 -3.95
CA GLU A 30 -11.39 -2.77 -3.13
C GLU A 30 -11.38 -3.04 -1.63
N VAL A 31 -12.13 -4.07 -1.19
CA VAL A 31 -12.13 -4.49 0.21
C VAL A 31 -10.77 -5.07 0.60
N GLY A 32 -10.13 -5.84 -0.29
CA GLY A 32 -8.76 -6.34 -0.11
C GLY A 32 -7.75 -5.20 0.08
N ASP A 33 -7.75 -4.22 -0.84
CA ASP A 33 -6.88 -3.04 -0.79
C ASP A 33 -7.06 -2.25 0.53
N GLN A 34 -8.30 -2.08 0.98
CA GLN A 34 -8.60 -1.41 2.24
C GLN A 34 -8.09 -2.17 3.46
N MET A 35 -8.25 -3.51 3.48
CA MET A 35 -7.74 -4.35 4.56
C MET A 35 -6.22 -4.32 4.63
N ASP A 36 -5.54 -4.34 3.49
CA ASP A 36 -4.09 -4.25 3.42
C ASP A 36 -3.57 -2.88 3.86
N LEU A 37 -4.26 -1.80 3.47
CA LEU A 37 -3.93 -0.46 3.95
C LEU A 37 -4.07 -0.33 5.47
N ASN A 38 -5.17 -0.83 6.04
CA ASN A 38 -5.39 -0.81 7.48
C ASN A 38 -4.28 -1.58 8.22
N ARG A 39 -3.95 -2.79 7.76
CA ARG A 39 -2.86 -3.58 8.32
C ARG A 39 -1.51 -2.90 8.17
N ALA A 40 -1.27 -2.21 7.05
CA ALA A 40 -0.03 -1.46 6.85
C ALA A 40 0.06 -0.27 7.81
N LEU A 41 -1.03 0.48 8.00
CA LEU A 41 -1.12 1.59 8.95
C LEU A 41 -0.88 1.12 10.40
N GLU A 42 -1.38 -0.04 10.77
CA GLU A 42 -1.16 -0.64 12.10
C GLU A 42 0.32 -0.90 12.42
N LYS A 43 1.16 -1.12 11.40
CA LYS A 43 2.61 -1.35 11.57
C LYS A 43 3.41 -0.07 11.81
N LEU A 44 2.83 1.11 11.55
CA LEU A 44 3.47 2.38 11.83
C LEU A 44 3.40 2.71 13.32
N SER A 45 4.41 3.43 13.82
CA SER A 45 4.31 4.03 15.15
C SER A 45 3.16 5.04 15.19
N GLU A 46 2.57 5.24 16.37
CA GLU A 46 1.43 6.14 16.54
C GLU A 46 1.71 7.54 15.97
N ALA A 47 2.87 8.12 16.27
CA ALA A 47 3.27 9.42 15.76
C ALA A 47 3.39 9.46 14.22
N GLN A 48 3.91 8.39 13.60
CA GLN A 48 3.97 8.30 12.14
C GLN A 48 2.57 8.18 11.53
N ARG A 49 1.73 7.34 12.11
CA ARG A 49 0.35 7.11 11.65
C ARG A 49 -0.46 8.40 11.68
N VAL A 50 -0.44 9.12 12.81
CA VAL A 50 -1.15 10.40 12.96
C VAL A 50 -0.67 11.39 11.90
N CYS A 51 0.64 11.59 11.75
CA CYS A 51 1.18 12.53 10.76
C CYS A 51 0.80 12.16 9.33
N VAL A 52 0.87 10.86 8.97
CA VAL A 52 0.52 10.39 7.64
C VAL A 52 -0.98 10.56 7.36
N VAL A 53 -1.85 10.21 8.31
CA VAL A 53 -3.30 10.35 8.15
C VAL A 53 -3.70 11.82 7.98
N LEU A 54 -3.12 12.72 8.78
CA LEU A 54 -3.40 14.15 8.65
C LEU A 54 -2.95 14.70 7.29
N CYS A 55 -1.74 14.40 6.86
CA CYS A 55 -1.21 14.99 5.62
C CYS A 55 -1.74 14.32 4.34
N VAL A 56 -1.91 12.99 4.34
CA VAL A 56 -2.21 12.22 3.12
C VAL A 56 -3.70 11.96 2.98
N ALA A 57 -4.37 11.48 4.04
CA ALA A 57 -5.79 11.17 3.98
C ALA A 57 -6.66 12.42 4.19
N SER A 58 -6.26 13.30 5.10
CA SER A 58 -7.02 14.51 5.43
C SER A 58 -6.58 15.74 4.61
N GLY A 59 -5.48 15.63 3.86
CA GLY A 59 -5.00 16.68 2.95
C GLY A 59 -4.37 17.91 3.63
N LEU A 60 -4.07 17.84 4.93
CA LEU A 60 -3.44 18.96 5.64
C LEU A 60 -2.01 19.18 5.13
N SER A 61 -1.60 20.44 5.06
CA SER A 61 -0.20 20.78 4.90
C SER A 61 0.60 20.39 6.16
N HIS A 62 1.91 20.21 6.00
CA HIS A 62 2.80 19.94 7.14
C HIS A 62 2.75 21.02 8.23
N ARG A 63 2.41 22.26 7.87
CA ARG A 63 2.25 23.37 8.84
C ARG A 63 0.95 23.25 9.61
N GLU A 64 -0.17 23.02 8.92
CA GLU A 64 -1.48 22.81 9.57
C GLU A 64 -1.44 21.57 10.47
N ALA A 65 -0.77 20.49 10.05
CA ALA A 65 -0.57 19.32 10.90
C ALA A 65 0.30 19.62 12.13
N ALA A 66 1.30 20.49 12.01
CA ALA A 66 2.11 20.93 13.15
C ALA A 66 1.28 21.77 14.15
N GLU A 67 0.42 22.65 13.63
CA GLU A 67 -0.50 23.45 14.45
C GLU A 67 -1.56 22.58 15.14
N ALA A 68 -2.13 21.61 14.42
CA ALA A 68 -3.15 20.69 14.95
C ALA A 68 -2.61 19.74 16.04
N THR A 69 -1.34 19.33 15.95
CA THR A 69 -0.73 18.36 16.88
C THR A 69 0.13 19.02 17.96
N GLY A 70 0.53 20.28 17.78
CA GLY A 70 1.51 20.96 18.63
C GLY A 70 2.96 20.46 18.46
N TRP A 71 3.25 19.61 17.48
CA TRP A 71 4.61 19.10 17.25
C TRP A 71 5.43 20.02 16.34
N PRO A 72 6.77 20.03 16.47
CA PRO A 72 7.63 20.81 15.58
C PRO A 72 7.46 20.41 14.11
N LEU A 73 7.50 21.38 13.20
CA LEU A 73 7.39 21.14 11.76
C LEU A 73 8.42 20.12 11.23
N GLY A 74 9.65 20.14 11.77
CA GLY A 74 10.67 19.15 11.45
C GLY A 74 10.29 17.73 11.86
N THR A 75 9.65 17.58 13.03
CA THR A 75 9.12 16.32 13.55
C THR A 75 8.03 15.79 12.63
N ILE A 76 7.05 16.63 12.26
CA ILE A 76 5.99 16.27 11.30
C ILE A 76 6.58 15.78 9.98
N LYS A 77 7.45 16.57 9.35
CA LYS A 77 8.10 16.19 8.08
C LYS A 77 8.83 14.85 8.20
N SER A 78 9.57 14.65 9.29
CA SER A 78 10.30 13.40 9.50
C SER A 78 9.38 12.19 9.69
N HIS A 79 8.26 12.35 10.40
CA HIS A 79 7.28 11.29 10.62
C HIS A 79 6.50 10.96 9.36
N VAL A 80 6.08 11.98 8.58
CA VAL A 80 5.42 11.78 7.28
C VAL A 80 6.34 11.01 6.34
N THR A 81 7.57 11.48 6.13
CA THR A 81 8.53 10.84 5.21
C THR A 81 8.79 9.39 5.60
N ARG A 82 9.06 9.11 6.88
CA ARG A 82 9.32 7.74 7.35
C ARG A 82 8.06 6.87 7.30
N GLY A 83 6.91 7.42 7.65
CA GLY A 83 5.63 6.71 7.61
C GLY A 83 5.22 6.32 6.20
N VAL A 84 5.32 7.24 5.23
CA VAL A 84 5.05 6.95 3.80
C VAL A 84 6.03 5.91 3.26
N ALA A 85 7.32 5.99 3.60
CA ALA A 85 8.29 4.99 3.20
C ALA A 85 7.98 3.59 3.78
N ALA A 86 7.55 3.52 5.04
CA ALA A 86 7.13 2.28 5.67
C ALA A 86 5.87 1.69 5.02
N LEU A 87 4.87 2.54 4.73
CA LEU A 87 3.66 2.11 4.03
C LEU A 87 3.96 1.53 2.65
N ARG A 88 4.79 2.19 1.85
CA ARG A 88 5.22 1.67 0.54
C ARG A 88 5.82 0.27 0.66
N LYS A 89 6.77 0.09 1.59
CA LYS A 89 7.40 -1.21 1.83
C LYS A 89 6.38 -2.29 2.22
N HIS A 90 5.39 -1.95 3.05
CA HIS A 90 4.38 -2.90 3.50
C HIS A 90 3.39 -3.26 2.40
N LEU A 91 2.94 -2.28 1.61
CA LEU A 91 1.97 -2.51 0.54
C LEU A 91 2.60 -3.20 -0.68
N GLU A 92 3.86 -2.88 -1.01
CA GLU A 92 4.64 -3.61 -2.03
C GLU A 92 4.81 -5.09 -1.66
N SER A 93 4.94 -5.41 -0.36
CA SER A 93 5.04 -6.80 0.10
C SER A 93 3.69 -7.55 0.07
N SER A 94 2.57 -6.83 0.21
CA SER A 94 1.22 -7.43 0.16
C SER A 94 0.76 -7.73 -1.27
N HIS A 95 1.14 -6.92 -2.26
CA HIS A 95 0.73 -7.10 -3.66
C HIS A 95 1.48 -8.21 -4.43
N VAL A 96 2.49 -8.83 -3.81
CA VAL A 96 3.38 -9.82 -4.47
C VAL A 96 3.12 -11.26 -4.00
N ALA A 97 2.07 -11.50 -3.21
CA ALA A 97 1.69 -12.82 -2.70
C ALA A 97 0.38 -13.31 -3.34
#